data_AF-A0A849DBD5-F1
#
_entry.id   AF-A0A849DBD5-F1
#
_cell.length_a   1.000
_cell.length_b   1.000
_cell.length_c   1.000
_cell.angle_alpha   90.00
_cell.angle_beta   90.00
_cell.angle_gamma   90.00
#
_symmetry.space_group_name_H-M   'P 1'
#
loop_
_entity.id
_entity.type
_entity.pdbx_description
1 polymer ?
#
loop_
_entity_poly.entity_id
_entity_poly.type
_entity_poly.pdbx_seq_one_letter_code
_entity_poly.pdbx_strand_id
1 'polypeptide(L)'
;PLLEELNIIFIKWKNPIDMVDDFEVPGSSYGFDDYGREKSLNLAYIEPAVSAHNLSVFFPAAEPSEETGARRGSVIICNDVTSKEIEAKCMTLVPGEPSR
;
A
#
# COMPACT_ATOMS: atom_id res chain seq x y z
N PRO A 1 3.90 -7.54 -1.20
CA PRO A 1 4.02 -8.48 -2.32
C PRO A 1 5.28 -8.19 -3.15
N LEU A 2 5.83 -9.23 -3.77
CA LEU A 2 6.81 -9.06 -4.83
C LEU A 2 6.15 -8.51 -6.09
N LEU A 3 6.93 -7.88 -6.96
CA LEU A 3 6.45 -7.31 -8.22
C LEU A 3 5.70 -8.33 -9.08
N GLU A 4 6.13 -9.59 -9.08
CA GLU A 4 5.46 -10.68 -9.80
C GLU A 4 4.05 -10.96 -9.25
N GLU A 5 3.87 -10.89 -7.93
CA GLU A 5 2.57 -11.13 -7.29
C GLU A 5 1.57 -10.03 -7.67
N LEU A 6 2.01 -8.77 -7.69
CA LEU A 6 1.18 -7.65 -8.18
C LEU A 6 0.73 -7.90 -9.62
N ASN A 7 1.66 -8.28 -10.51
CA ASN A 7 1.30 -8.59 -11.90
C ASN A 7 0.26 -9.72 -11.97
N ILE A 8 0.42 -10.79 -11.20
CA ILE A 8 -0.53 -11.90 -11.17
C ILE A 8 -1.90 -11.44 -10.66
N ILE A 9 -1.94 -10.63 -9.59
CA ILE A 9 -3.18 -10.12 -8.99
C ILE A 9 -3.96 -9.28 -10.00
N PHE A 10 -3.32 -8.31 -10.63
CA PHE A 10 -3.98 -7.37 -11.53
C PHE A 10 -4.29 -7.96 -12.91
N ILE A 11 -3.70 -9.09 -13.29
CA ILE A 11 -4.08 -9.86 -14.48
C ILE A 11 -5.28 -10.77 -14.22
N LYS A 12 -5.33 -11.45 -13.06
CA LYS A 12 -6.27 -12.56 -12.84
C LYS A 12 -7.59 -12.13 -12.21
N TRP A 13 -7.61 -11.09 -11.39
CA TRP A 13 -8.80 -10.66 -10.67
C TRP A 13 -9.39 -9.40 -11.28
N LYS A 14 -10.73 -9.33 -11.29
CA LYS A 14 -11.44 -8.12 -11.69
C LYS A 14 -11.53 -7.18 -10.49
N ASN A 15 -10.97 -5.98 -10.63
CA ASN A 15 -11.01 -4.91 -9.63
C ASN A 15 -10.45 -5.30 -8.25
N PRO A 16 -9.24 -5.90 -8.16
CA PRO A 16 -8.63 -6.18 -6.87
C PRO A 16 -8.24 -4.87 -6.18
N ILE A 17 -8.27 -4.93 -4.84
CA ILE A 17 -7.68 -3.93 -3.95
C ILE A 17 -6.63 -4.70 -3.16
N ASP A 18 -5.36 -4.35 -3.35
CA ASP A 18 -4.24 -5.00 -2.69
C ASP A 18 -3.63 -4.07 -1.65
N MET A 19 -3.32 -4.61 -0.47
CA MET A 19 -2.65 -3.86 0.59
C MET A 19 -1.31 -4.53 0.87
N VAL A 20 -0.25 -3.76 0.78
CA VAL A 20 1.12 -4.22 1.01
C VAL A 20 1.60 -3.65 2.34
N ASP A 21 1.79 -4.53 3.32
CA ASP A 21 2.40 -4.21 4.61
C ASP A 21 3.92 -3.97 4.47
N ASP A 22 4.52 -3.38 5.51
CA ASP A 22 5.95 -3.07 5.64
C ASP A 22 6.51 -2.24 4.46
N PHE A 23 5.70 -1.32 3.93
CA PHE A 23 6.01 -0.47 2.78
C PHE A 23 6.53 0.91 3.20
N GLU A 24 7.49 1.45 2.45
CA GLU A 24 8.01 2.80 2.63
C GLU A 24 6.94 3.86 2.27
N VAL A 25 6.48 4.61 3.25
CA VAL A 25 5.54 5.73 3.06
C VAL A 25 6.32 7.03 2.88
N PRO A 26 6.30 7.67 1.69
CA PRO A 26 7.08 8.87 1.42
C PRO A 26 6.76 10.01 2.39
N GLY A 27 7.79 10.59 2.99
CA GLY A 27 7.65 11.72 3.92
C GLY A 27 7.17 11.33 5.33
N SER A 28 6.93 10.05 5.61
CA SER A 28 6.55 9.56 6.94
C SER A 28 7.75 8.97 7.69
N SER A 29 7.60 8.78 9.01
CA SER A 29 8.56 8.08 9.86
C SER A 29 8.17 6.62 10.13
N TYR A 30 7.27 6.04 9.33
CA TYR A 30 6.92 4.63 9.38
C TYR A 30 8.16 3.75 9.15
N GLY A 31 8.28 2.68 9.95
CA GLY A 31 9.23 1.63 9.65
C GLY A 31 8.80 0.85 8.40
N PHE A 32 9.76 0.33 7.66
CA PHE A 32 9.54 -0.57 6.53
C PHE A 32 10.70 -1.56 6.45
N ASP A 33 10.52 -2.63 5.67
CA ASP A 33 11.59 -3.60 5.46
C ASP A 33 12.46 -3.24 4.27
N ASP A 34 13.77 -3.25 4.49
CA ASP A 34 14.77 -3.28 3.43
C ASP A 34 15.22 -4.74 3.23
N TYR A 35 14.54 -5.46 2.34
CA TYR A 35 14.88 -6.85 1.97
C TYR A 35 16.20 -6.95 1.17
N GLY A 36 17.07 -5.95 1.28
CA GLY A 36 18.33 -5.79 0.57
C GLY A 36 18.22 -4.83 -0.62
N ARG A 37 19.38 -4.54 -1.21
CA ARG A 37 19.66 -3.48 -2.21
C ARG A 37 18.68 -3.30 -3.38
N GLU A 38 17.80 -4.25 -3.66
CA GLU A 38 16.85 -4.24 -4.78
C GLU A 38 15.41 -4.61 -4.38
N LYS A 39 15.11 -4.75 -3.07
CA LYS A 39 13.82 -5.26 -2.59
C LYS A 39 13.18 -4.40 -1.49
N SER A 40 13.66 -3.18 -1.29
CA SER A 40 12.98 -2.23 -0.42
C SER A 40 11.57 -2.00 -0.99
N LEU A 41 10.54 -2.31 -0.21
CA LEU A 41 9.15 -2.19 -0.64
C LEU A 41 8.77 -0.71 -0.69
N ASN A 42 8.99 -0.08 -1.84
CA ASN A 42 8.75 1.34 -2.04
C ASN A 42 8.17 1.64 -3.42
N LEU A 43 7.88 2.92 -3.67
CA LEU A 43 7.27 3.35 -4.92
C LEU A 43 8.10 2.99 -6.15
N ALA A 44 9.44 3.09 -6.07
CA ALA A 44 10.32 2.74 -7.18
C ALA A 44 10.26 1.23 -7.50
N TYR A 45 10.12 0.39 -6.47
CA TYR A 45 9.99 -1.05 -6.63
C TYR A 45 8.69 -1.47 -7.35
N ILE A 46 7.57 -0.80 -7.06
CA ILE A 46 6.25 -1.15 -7.63
C ILE A 46 5.92 -0.39 -8.93
N GLU A 47 6.67 0.67 -9.27
CA GLU A 47 6.45 1.50 -10.46
C GLU A 47 6.22 0.70 -11.74
N PRO A 48 6.96 -0.38 -12.05
CA PRO A 48 6.74 -1.12 -13.29
C PRO A 48 5.36 -1.75 -13.37
N ALA A 49 4.82 -2.26 -12.25
CA ALA A 49 3.46 -2.82 -12.21
C ALA A 49 2.40 -1.72 -12.23
N VAL A 50 2.63 -0.61 -11.53
CA VAL A 50 1.73 0.55 -11.53
C VAL A 50 1.55 1.08 -12.96
N SER A 51 2.64 1.26 -13.69
CA SER A 51 2.64 1.72 -15.07
C SER A 51 2.03 0.69 -16.03
N ALA A 52 2.37 -0.60 -15.89
CA ALA A 52 1.87 -1.65 -16.79
C ALA A 52 0.36 -1.88 -16.72
N HIS A 53 -0.23 -1.74 -15.52
CA HIS A 53 -1.66 -2.02 -15.29
C HIS A 53 -2.48 -0.76 -15.03
N ASN A 54 -1.87 0.44 -15.16
CA ASN A 54 -2.50 1.74 -14.90
C ASN A 54 -3.20 1.75 -13.53
N LEU A 55 -2.40 1.52 -12.49
CA LEU A 55 -2.86 1.40 -11.11
C LEU A 55 -2.82 2.74 -10.38
N SER A 56 -3.73 2.88 -9.43
CA SER A 56 -3.74 3.95 -8.45
C SER A 56 -3.09 3.46 -7.15
N VAL A 57 -2.39 4.37 -6.48
CA VAL A 57 -1.62 4.09 -5.25
C VAL A 57 -2.04 5.06 -4.16
N PHE A 58 -2.35 4.53 -2.98
CA PHE A 58 -2.81 5.29 -1.82
C PHE A 58 -2.07 4.85 -0.56
N PHE A 59 -1.96 5.77 0.40
CA PHE A 59 -1.46 5.49 1.74
C PHE A 59 -2.60 5.73 2.74
N PRO A 60 -2.73 4.92 3.81
CA PRO A 60 -3.64 5.23 4.91
C PRO A 60 -3.32 6.61 5.50
N ALA A 61 -4.35 7.31 6.00
CA ALA A 61 -4.20 8.67 6.54
C ALA A 61 -3.53 8.73 7.92
N ALA A 62 -3.52 7.62 8.67
CA ALA A 62 -2.96 7.58 10.00
C ALA A 62 -1.45 7.86 9.99
N GLU A 63 -1.00 8.70 10.91
CA GLU A 63 0.41 8.99 11.15
C GLU A 63 1.03 7.96 12.11
N PRO A 64 2.35 7.70 12.04
CA PRO A 64 3.01 6.74 12.92
C PRO A 64 2.81 7.02 14.41
N SER A 65 2.62 8.29 14.78
CA SER A 65 2.35 8.72 16.16
C SER A 65 0.97 8.29 16.68
N GLU A 66 0.02 8.04 15.79
CA GLU A 66 -1.34 7.61 16.13
C GLU A 66 -1.42 6.09 16.32
N GLU A 67 -0.37 5.36 15.90
CA GLU A 67 -0.29 3.92 16.02
C GLU A 67 0.45 3.43 17.27
N THR A 68 0.06 2.23 17.69
CA THR A 68 0.76 1.46 18.73
C THR A 68 1.55 0.31 18.10
N GLY A 69 2.57 -0.21 18.80
CA GLY A 69 3.38 -1.33 18.31
C GLY A 69 4.52 -0.88 17.39
N ALA A 70 4.77 -1.65 16.32
CA ALA A 70 5.94 -1.50 15.46
C ALA A 70 5.88 -0.33 14.47
N ARG A 71 4.70 0.29 14.30
CA ARG A 71 4.47 1.48 13.44
C ARG A 71 5.07 1.28 12.05
N ARG A 72 4.43 0.42 11.26
CA ARG A 72 4.93 -0.02 9.96
C ARG A 72 4.06 0.55 8.86
N GLY A 73 4.70 1.03 7.81
CA GLY A 73 4.01 1.63 6.69
C GLY A 73 3.29 0.59 5.85
N SER A 74 2.25 1.02 5.15
CA SER A 74 1.56 0.18 4.17
C SER A 74 1.11 1.02 2.97
N VAL A 75 0.84 0.35 1.86
CA VAL A 75 0.31 0.97 0.66
C VAL A 75 -0.89 0.19 0.14
N ILE A 76 -1.89 0.90 -0.36
CA ILE A 76 -3.07 0.34 -1.01
C ILE A 76 -2.97 0.60 -2.51
N ILE A 77 -3.08 -0.47 -3.30
CA ILE A 77 -2.95 -0.45 -4.75
C ILE A 77 -4.25 -0.98 -5.35
N CYS A 78 -4.81 -0.28 -6.32
CA CYS A 78 -6.03 -0.71 -7.00
C CYS A 78 -6.07 -0.17 -8.44
N ASN A 79 -7.06 -0.59 -9.22
CA ASN A 79 -7.25 -0.05 -10.56
C ASN A 79 -8.11 1.22 -10.55
N ASP A 80 -8.13 1.93 -11.67
CA ASP A 80 -8.88 3.18 -11.81
C ASP A 80 -10.39 3.05 -11.53
N VAL A 81 -10.98 1.87 -11.76
CA VAL A 81 -12.41 1.65 -11.54
C VAL A 81 -12.76 1.77 -10.07
N THR A 82 -11.89 1.31 -9.17
CA THR A 82 -12.08 1.36 -7.72
C THR A 82 -11.38 2.54 -7.05
N SER A 83 -10.49 3.24 -7.76
CA SER A 83 -9.69 4.37 -7.25
C SER A 83 -10.49 5.41 -6.45
N LYS A 84 -11.61 5.92 -6.98
CA LYS A 84 -12.41 6.97 -6.33
C LYS A 84 -13.03 6.54 -5.00
N GLU A 85 -13.48 5.29 -4.93
CA GLU A 85 -14.04 4.75 -3.68
C GLU A 85 -12.93 4.58 -2.64
N ILE A 86 -11.77 4.12 -3.08
CA ILE A 86 -10.60 3.93 -2.23
C ILE A 86 -10.04 5.26 -1.75
N GLU A 87 -9.92 6.26 -2.62
CA GLU A 87 -9.49 7.62 -2.24
C GLU A 87 -10.36 8.18 -1.10
N ALA A 88 -11.69 8.07 -1.23
CA ALA A 88 -12.62 8.53 -0.21
C ALA A 88 -12.49 7.77 1.12
N LYS A 89 -12.10 6.49 1.09
CA LYS A 89 -11.97 5.64 2.28
C LYS A 89 -10.59 5.75 2.92
N CYS A 90 -9.51 5.73 2.15
CA CYS A 90 -8.12 5.80 2.63
C CYS A 90 -7.89 7.04 3.49
N MET A 91 -8.46 8.17 3.10
CA MET A 91 -8.40 9.43 3.85
C MET A 91 -9.12 9.39 5.21
N THR A 92 -9.91 8.34 5.45
CA THR A 92 -10.68 8.14 6.69
C THR A 92 -10.24 6.92 7.49
N LEU A 93 -9.28 6.14 6.98
CA LEU A 93 -8.74 4.99 7.70
C LEU A 93 -7.89 5.49 8.86
N VAL A 94 -8.37 5.23 10.07
CA VAL A 94 -7.71 5.54 11.34
C VAL A 94 -7.57 4.26 12.18
N PRO A 95 -6.69 4.22 13.18
CA PRO A 95 -6.57 3.08 14.07
C PRO A 95 -7.91 2.75 14.74
N GLY A 96 -8.35 1.49 14.62
CA GLY A 96 -9.54 1.00 15.33
C GLY A 96 -9.16 0.49 16.72
N GLU A 97 -9.98 0.78 17.74
CA GLU A 97 -9.87 0.06 19.01
C GLU A 97 -10.41 -1.37 18.81
N PRO A 98 -9.61 -2.41 19.10
CA PRO A 98 -10.13 -3.78 19.05
C PRO A 98 -11.27 -3.90 20.06
N SER A 99 -12.46 -4.30 19.61
CA SER A 99 -13.54 -4.69 20.51
C SER A 99 -13.05 -5.84 21.38
N ARG A 100 -12.96 -5.60 22.69
CA ARG A 100 -12.56 -6.57 23.71
C ARG A 100 -13.53 -7.75 23.79
#